data_AF-A0A7W1JF23-F1
#
_entry.id   AF-A0A7W1JF23-F1
#
_cell.length_a   1.000
_cell.length_b   1.000
_cell.length_c   1.000
_cell.angle_alpha   90.00
_cell.angle_beta   90.00
_cell.angle_gamma   90.00
#
_symmetry.space_group_name_H-M   'P 1'
#
loop_
_entity.id
_entity.type
_entity.pdbx_description
1 polymer ?
#
loop_
_entity_poly.entity_id
_entity_poly.type
_entity_poly.pdbx_seq_one_letter_code
_entity_poly.pdbx_strand_id
1 'polypeptide(L)' 'MSQPLIIGHRGAAAVAPENTRAAFALALADGADGLEFDVRLARDGIPVVIHDATLRRTA' A
#
# COMPACT_ATOMS: atom_id res chain seq x y z
N MET A 1 13.40 20.17 -16.51
CA MET A 1 13.06 20.04 -15.07
C MET A 1 12.45 18.66 -14.87
N SER A 2 12.84 17.90 -13.85
CA SER A 2 12.17 16.61 -13.57
C SER A 2 10.81 16.89 -12.93
N GLN A 3 9.77 16.20 -13.38
CA GLN A 3 8.46 16.25 -12.74
C GLN A 3 8.51 15.45 -11.41
N PRO A 4 7.79 15.90 -10.37
CA PRO A 4 7.62 15.10 -9.15
C PRO A 4 6.90 13.79 -9.47
N LEU A 5 7.26 12.72 -8.75
CA LEU A 5 6.52 11.46 -8.82
C LEU A 5 5.31 11.50 -7.89
N ILE A 6 4.18 11.01 -8.39
CA ILE A 6 2.96 10.77 -7.62
C ILE A 6 2.98 9.31 -7.18
N ILE A 7 3.15 9.08 -5.88
CA ILE A 7 3.23 7.73 -5.32
C ILE A 7 1.96 7.44 -4.50
N GLY A 8 1.27 6.34 -4.83
CA GLY A 8 0.10 5.89 -4.09
C GLY A 8 0.49 5.32 -2.72
N HIS A 9 0.36 6.12 -1.67
CA HIS A 9 0.65 5.73 -0.28
C HIS A 9 -0.31 4.62 0.18
N ARG A 10 0.23 3.41 0.31
CA ARG A 10 -0.49 2.15 0.55
C ARG A 10 -1.54 1.84 -0.51
N GLY A 11 -1.29 2.28 -1.75
CA GLY A 11 -2.27 2.33 -2.83
C GLY A 11 -3.21 3.54 -2.73
N ALA A 12 -4.42 3.43 -3.28
CA ALA A 12 -5.47 4.44 -3.15
C ALA A 12 -6.20 4.30 -1.80
N ALA A 13 -5.46 4.38 -0.69
CA ALA A 13 -5.93 4.02 0.66
C ALA A 13 -7.10 4.87 1.18
N ALA A 14 -7.35 6.03 0.57
CA ALA A 14 -8.52 6.86 0.87
C ALA A 14 -9.84 6.31 0.29
N VAL A 15 -9.75 5.43 -0.72
CA VAL A 15 -10.91 4.96 -1.51
C VAL A 15 -11.09 3.45 -1.45
N ALA A 16 -10.00 2.70 -1.28
CA ALA A 16 -10.01 1.25 -1.12
C ALA A 16 -9.16 0.83 0.09
N PRO A 17 -9.38 -0.37 0.67
CA PRO A 17 -8.62 -0.82 1.82
C PRO A 17 -7.11 -0.79 1.57
N GLU A 18 -6.36 -0.11 2.46
CA GLU A 18 -4.91 0.08 2.33
C GLU A 18 -4.16 -1.24 2.16
N ASN A 19 -3.01 -1.22 1.47
CA ASN A 19 -2.14 -2.39 1.34
C ASN A 19 -2.81 -3.62 0.67
N THR A 20 -3.88 -3.41 -0.10
CA THR A 20 -4.56 -4.47 -0.87
C THR A 20 -4.33 -4.32 -2.36
N ARG A 21 -4.49 -5.44 -3.10
CA ARG A 21 -4.48 -5.42 -4.57
C ARG A 21 -5.53 -4.48 -5.17
N ALA A 22 -6.66 -4.28 -4.49
CA ALA A 22 -7.70 -3.37 -4.93
C ALA A 22 -7.23 -1.90 -4.85
N ALA A 23 -6.63 -1.49 -3.74
CA ALA A 23 -6.07 -0.15 -3.59
C ALA A 23 -4.89 0.10 -4.55
N PHE A 24 -4.05 -0.91 -4.80
CA PHE A 24 -2.96 -0.82 -5.76
C PHE A 24 -3.46 -0.68 -7.20
N ALA A 25 -4.41 -1.51 -7.62
CA ALA A 25 -4.99 -1.42 -8.96
C ALA A 25 -5.66 -0.05 -9.18
N LEU A 26 -6.37 0.48 -8.18
CA LEU A 26 -7.01 1.78 -8.27
C LEU A 26 -5.99 2.92 -8.37
N ALA A 27 -4.93 2.94 -7.54
CA ALA A 27 -3.90 3.96 -7.63
C ALA A 27 -3.20 4.00 -9.00
N LEU A 28 -2.94 2.84 -9.60
CA LEU A 28 -2.38 2.77 -10.95
C LEU A 28 -3.38 3.24 -12.01
N ALA A 29 -4.67 2.90 -11.86
CA ALA A 29 -5.72 3.37 -12.75
C ALA A 29 -5.91 4.90 -12.68
N ASP A 30 -5.69 5.49 -11.50
CA ASP A 30 -5.75 6.93 -11.24
C ASP A 30 -4.49 7.68 -11.69
N GLY A 31 -3.49 6.98 -12.23
CA GLY A 31 -2.28 7.58 -12.82
C GLY A 31 -1.12 7.81 -11.85
N ALA A 32 -1.06 7.09 -10.73
CA ALA A 32 0.14 7.11 -9.88
C ALA A 32 1.36 6.56 -10.65
N ASP A 33 2.51 7.23 -10.51
CA ASP A 33 3.79 6.81 -11.09
C ASP A 33 4.37 5.57 -10.40
N GLY A 34 3.93 5.31 -9.16
CA GLY A 34 4.36 4.18 -8.37
C GLY A 34 3.46 3.91 -7.19
N LEU A 35 3.74 2.80 -6.52
CA LEU A 35 3.03 2.36 -5.33
C LEU A 35 4.00 2.36 -4.14
N GLU A 36 3.52 2.81 -3.00
CA GLU A 36 4.16 2.58 -1.72
C GLU A 36 3.32 1.56 -0.94
N PHE A 37 4.00 0.73 -0.15
CA PHE A 37 3.37 -0.25 0.73
C PHE A 37 4.30 -0.62 1.87
N ASP A 38 3.69 -1.03 2.98
CA ASP A 38 4.40 -1.40 4.20
C ASP A 38 4.63 -2.90 4.28
N VAL A 39 5.78 -3.32 4.81
CA VAL A 39 6.12 -4.73 5.01
C VAL A 39 6.51 -4.99 6.47
N ARG A 40 5.97 -6.05 7.03
CA ARG A 40 6.40 -6.64 8.31
C ARG A 40 6.65 -8.13 8.16
N LEU A 41 7.39 -8.71 9.09
CA LEU A 41 7.61 -10.15 9.14
C LEU A 41 6.56 -10.83 10.02
N ALA A 42 6.01 -11.94 9.52
CA ALA A 42 5.25 -12.88 10.33
C ALA A 42 6.18 -13.66 11.28
N ARG A 43 5.59 -14.46 12.19
CA ARG A 43 6.32 -15.24 13.20
C ARG A 43 7.35 -16.21 12.58
N ASP A 44 7.05 -16.73 11.40
CA ASP A 44 7.90 -17.63 10.61
C ASP A 44 8.89 -16.88 9.70
N GLY A 45 8.96 -15.56 9.78
CA GLY A 45 9.85 -14.73 8.98
C GLY A 45 9.33 -14.44 7.56
N ILE A 46 8.10 -14.83 7.22
CA ILE A 46 7.51 -14.52 5.92
C ILE A 46 7.12 -13.03 5.87
N PRO A 47 7.53 -12.25 4.85
CA PRO A 47 7.08 -10.88 4.66
C PRO A 47 5.58 -10.80 4.37
N VAL A 48 4.89 -9.89 5.06
CA VAL A 48 3.46 -9.61 4.92
C VAL A 48 3.27 -8.12 4.70
N VAL A 49 2.37 -7.77 3.78
CA VAL A 49 2.04 -6.37 3.47
C VAL A 49 1.05 -5.85 4.51
N ILE A 50 1.55 -5.12 5.50
CA ILE A 50 0.75 -4.52 6.58
C ILE A 50 1.52 -3.42 7.30
N HIS A 51 0.85 -2.31 7.60
CA HIS A 51 1.47 -1.17 8.30
C HIS A 51 1.66 -1.41 9.80
N ASP A 52 0.60 -1.82 10.49
CA ASP A 52 0.57 -1.89 11.95
C ASP A 52 1.24 -3.17 12.45
N ALA A 53 1.79 -3.12 13.68
CA ALA A 53 2.32 -4.32 14.34
C ALA A 53 1.22 -5.30 14.79
N THR A 54 -0.05 -4.89 14.74
CA THR A 54 -1.20 -5.71 15.14
C THR A 54 -2.26 -5.65 14.04
N LEU A 55 -3.09 -6.69 13.96
CA LEU A 55 -4.15 -6.76 12.95
C LEU A 55 -5.40 -5.93 13.30
N ARG A 56 -5.47 -5.31 14.49
CA ARG A 56 -6.73 -4.78 15.06
C ARG A 56 -7.40 -3.69 14.23
N ARG A 57 -6.63 -2.83 13.55
CA ARG A 57 -7.15 -1.68 12.80
C ARG A 57 -7.69 -2.06 11.42
N THR A 58 -7.17 -3.13 10.83
CA THR A 58 -7.39 -3.52 9.43
C THR A 58 -7.85 -4.97 9.28
N ALA A 59 -8.40 -5.54 10.36
CA ALA A 59 -8.97 -6.89 10.40
C ALA A 59 -10.28 -7.00 9.61
#